data_AF-A0A1I6CM72-F1
#
_entry.id   AF-A0A1I6CM72-F1
#
_cell.length_a   1.000
_cell.length_b   1.000
_cell.length_c   1.000
_cell.angle_alpha   90.00
_cell.angle_beta   90.00
_cell.angle_gamma   90.00
#
_symmetry.space_group_name_H-M   'P 1'
#
loop_
_entity.id
_entity.type
_entity.pdbx_description
1 polymer ?
#
loop_
_entity_poly.entity_id
_entity_poly.type
_entity_poly.pdbx_seq_one_letter_code
_entity_poly.pdbx_strand_id
1 'polypeptide(L)'
;MKDTTELVEKVFHIGLIVNNIIQHTKSFDNFQELRLVNKLFNKGCIAALQKSHEKVTIEANEQNRFPFIFFNEDEIKMNKGVTVNKKYCTEHKFYEHLKFLKTLCNVRVKKLEVKKMNSLKHWDLTNAHKIIMEELIGDYKFLEICGRITEFIGMDCLCPRGCKHCTMIAEKCQKYGPLQFHMMTESRVNEKHFKELIISDKLLHFIADLSIEKMETSQSVLKYAHDFIPSFTCDHLILVLHKPKHRFFMRENSRIHTVPREILFEFLRKLKPISIELKFETISDDINLHLTHFNYHRGHFNDLDFYGLEREGFQDLNFSSLHINMTNVVKEEVEYGRIINCARLLFPTAKLKISSLGIFLQRKVILLT
;
A
#
# COMPACT_ATOMS: atom_id res chain seq x y z
N MET A 1 -3.52 -54.56 -12.36
CA MET A 1 -3.24 -53.28 -11.66
C MET A 1 -1.85 -52.70 -11.91
N LYS A 2 -0.78 -53.49 -12.17
CA LYS A 2 0.56 -52.94 -12.46
C LYS A 2 0.62 -52.03 -13.70
N ASP A 3 -0.19 -52.31 -14.72
CA ASP A 3 -0.11 -51.64 -16.03
C ASP A 3 -0.55 -50.16 -15.99
N THR A 4 -1.55 -49.84 -15.15
CA THR A 4 -2.10 -48.49 -15.07
C THR A 4 -1.11 -47.51 -14.44
N THR A 5 -0.38 -47.93 -13.42
CA THR A 5 0.62 -47.08 -12.75
C THR A 5 1.77 -46.73 -13.69
N GLU A 6 2.26 -47.69 -14.47
CA GLU A 6 3.35 -47.47 -15.42
C GLU A 6 2.94 -46.52 -16.56
N LEU A 7 1.72 -46.68 -17.09
CA LEU A 7 1.16 -45.77 -18.08
C LEU A 7 1.01 -44.34 -17.54
N VAL A 8 0.50 -44.19 -16.32
CA VAL A 8 0.36 -42.88 -15.66
C VAL A 8 1.73 -42.23 -15.48
N GLU A 9 2.74 -42.97 -15.03
CA GLU A 9 4.10 -42.44 -14.90
C GLU A 9 4.66 -41.97 -16.24
N LYS A 10 4.46 -42.73 -17.32
CA LYS A 10 4.90 -42.34 -18.68
C LYS A 10 4.27 -41.01 -19.13
N VAL A 11 3.00 -40.78 -18.85
CA VAL A 11 2.32 -39.50 -19.17
C VAL A 11 3.00 -38.32 -18.48
N PHE A 12 3.36 -38.47 -17.20
CA PHE A 12 4.05 -37.42 -16.45
C PHE A 12 5.54 -37.26 -16.79
N HIS A 13 6.11 -38.07 -17.70
CA HIS A 13 7.45 -37.85 -18.25
C HIS A 13 7.41 -37.03 -19.55
N ILE A 14 6.22 -36.78 -20.12
CA ILE A 14 6.08 -35.99 -21.34
C ILE A 14 5.95 -34.51 -20.94
N GLY A 15 7.02 -33.73 -21.15
CA GLY A 15 7.10 -32.33 -20.72
C GLY A 15 5.97 -31.43 -21.25
N LEU A 16 5.52 -31.66 -22.49
CA LEU A 16 4.38 -30.93 -23.07
C LEU A 16 3.08 -31.19 -22.29
N ILE A 17 2.83 -32.45 -21.93
CA ILE A 17 1.63 -32.83 -21.18
C ILE A 17 1.70 -32.27 -19.76
N VAL A 18 2.84 -32.40 -19.10
CA VAL A 18 3.07 -31.82 -17.76
C VAL A 18 2.82 -30.31 -17.77
N ASN A 19 3.36 -29.59 -18.75
CA ASN A 19 3.15 -28.15 -18.86
C ASN A 19 1.69 -27.80 -19.12
N ASN A 20 1.00 -28.53 -20.00
CA ASN A 20 -0.43 -28.33 -20.25
C ASN A 20 -1.26 -28.60 -18.98
N ILE A 21 -1.00 -29.69 -18.27
CA ILE A 21 -1.66 -30.00 -16.99
C ILE A 21 -1.46 -28.83 -16.03
N ILE A 22 -0.21 -28.40 -15.83
CA ILE A 22 0.15 -27.32 -14.91
C ILE A 22 -0.55 -26.00 -15.26
N GLN A 23 -0.59 -25.64 -16.54
CA GLN A 23 -1.26 -24.43 -17.00
C GLN A 23 -2.78 -24.44 -16.80
N HIS A 24 -3.39 -25.64 -16.80
CA HIS A 24 -4.84 -25.81 -16.68
C HIS A 24 -5.30 -26.26 -15.28
N THR A 25 -4.41 -26.71 -14.40
CA THR A 25 -4.72 -26.97 -12.99
C THR A 25 -4.84 -25.65 -12.21
N LYS A 26 -5.74 -25.64 -11.21
CA LYS A 26 -5.89 -24.54 -10.25
C LYS A 26 -4.54 -24.20 -9.57
N SER A 27 -4.49 -23.05 -8.89
CA SER A 27 -3.24 -22.56 -8.29
C SER A 27 -2.54 -23.63 -7.45
N PHE A 28 -1.23 -23.73 -7.64
CA PHE A 28 -0.35 -24.65 -6.90
C PHE A 28 -0.11 -24.19 -5.46
N ASP A 29 -1.03 -23.43 -4.88
CA ASP A 29 -0.85 -22.82 -3.58
C ASP A 29 -0.75 -23.90 -2.48
N ASN A 30 -1.44 -25.04 -2.67
CA ASN A 30 -1.36 -26.20 -1.78
C ASN A 30 -0.22 -27.16 -2.13
N PHE A 31 0.72 -26.77 -3.00
CA PHE A 31 1.79 -27.67 -3.47
C PHE A 31 2.70 -28.18 -2.35
N GLN A 32 2.82 -27.44 -1.24
CA GLN A 32 3.48 -27.94 -0.02
C GLN A 32 2.89 -29.26 0.51
N GLU A 33 1.59 -29.49 0.27
CA GLU A 33 0.84 -30.67 0.73
C GLU A 33 0.73 -31.75 -0.36
N LEU A 34 1.12 -31.44 -1.60
CA LEU A 34 1.01 -32.38 -2.71
C LEU A 34 2.21 -33.33 -2.74
N ARG A 35 1.91 -34.63 -2.71
CA ARG A 35 2.90 -35.71 -2.84
C ARG A 35 3.35 -35.79 -4.31
N LEU A 36 4.65 -35.63 -4.55
CA LEU A 36 5.22 -35.45 -5.89
C LEU A 36 5.19 -36.76 -6.71
N VAL A 37 4.56 -36.72 -7.89
CA VAL A 37 4.43 -37.87 -8.78
C VAL A 37 5.76 -38.25 -9.43
N ASN A 38 6.54 -37.26 -9.88
CA ASN A 38 7.91 -37.46 -10.37
C ASN A 38 8.73 -36.16 -10.37
N LYS A 39 10.02 -36.26 -10.74
CA LYS A 39 10.95 -35.12 -10.81
C LYS A 39 10.55 -34.06 -11.84
N LEU A 40 9.97 -34.46 -12.98
CA LEU A 40 9.62 -33.54 -14.06
C LEU A 40 8.43 -32.66 -13.65
N PHE A 41 7.39 -33.27 -13.10
CA PHE A 41 6.22 -32.59 -12.55
C PHE A 41 6.63 -31.62 -11.44
N ASN A 42 7.49 -32.05 -10.51
CA ASN A 42 8.02 -31.18 -9.45
C ASN A 42 8.72 -29.94 -10.01
N LYS A 43 9.60 -30.11 -11.02
CA LYS A 43 10.26 -28.98 -11.69
C LYS A 43 9.26 -28.04 -12.34
N GLY A 44 8.24 -28.57 -13.02
CA GLY A 44 7.19 -27.78 -13.63
C GLY A 44 6.41 -26.95 -12.60
N CYS A 45 6.02 -27.56 -11.48
CA CYS A 45 5.29 -26.87 -10.41
C CYS A 45 6.14 -25.78 -9.75
N ILE A 46 7.42 -26.06 -9.49
CA ILE A 46 8.36 -25.05 -8.97
C ILE A 46 8.47 -23.88 -9.95
N ALA A 47 8.62 -24.14 -11.25
CA ALA A 47 8.68 -23.08 -12.26
C ALA A 47 7.38 -22.26 -12.31
N ALA A 48 6.21 -22.90 -12.15
CA ALA A 48 4.93 -22.23 -12.05
C ALA A 48 4.84 -21.34 -10.81
N LEU A 49 5.29 -21.83 -9.65
CA LEU A 49 5.34 -21.05 -8.39
C LEU A 49 6.29 -19.87 -8.49
N GLN A 50 7.47 -20.06 -9.07
CA GLN A 50 8.44 -18.99 -9.33
C GLN A 50 7.80 -17.86 -10.14
N LYS A 51 7.12 -18.21 -11.24
CA LYS A 51 6.45 -17.24 -12.11
C LYS A 51 5.27 -16.56 -11.41
N SER A 52 4.43 -17.31 -10.70
CA SER A 52 3.25 -16.75 -10.05
C SER A 52 3.58 -15.87 -8.83
N HIS A 53 4.74 -16.09 -8.20
CA HIS A 53 5.20 -15.35 -7.03
C HIS A 53 6.31 -14.33 -7.33
N GLU A 54 6.54 -13.98 -8.61
CA GLU A 54 7.34 -12.79 -8.93
C GLU A 54 6.66 -11.52 -8.39
N LYS A 55 5.32 -11.52 -8.38
CA LYS A 55 4.49 -10.55 -7.67
C LYS A 55 3.89 -11.23 -6.44
N VAL A 56 4.17 -10.69 -5.26
CA VAL A 56 3.63 -11.17 -3.99
C VAL A 56 2.73 -10.10 -3.39
N THR A 57 1.48 -10.45 -3.11
CA THR A 57 0.55 -9.65 -2.33
C THR A 57 0.26 -10.36 -1.01
N ILE A 58 0.49 -9.67 0.11
CA ILE A 58 0.17 -10.12 1.46
C ILE A 58 -0.96 -9.24 2.00
N GLU A 59 -2.13 -9.82 2.27
CA GLU A 59 -3.29 -9.06 2.76
C GLU A 59 -3.92 -9.73 3.98
N ALA A 60 -4.23 -8.94 5.01
CA ALA A 60 -5.00 -9.41 6.15
C ALA A 60 -6.39 -9.89 5.71
N ASN A 61 -6.78 -11.09 6.15
CA ASN A 61 -8.11 -11.62 5.88
C ASN A 61 -9.09 -11.10 6.93
N GLU A 62 -9.89 -10.09 6.56
CA GLU A 62 -10.91 -9.49 7.44
C GLU A 62 -12.30 -10.17 7.27
N GLN A 63 -12.35 -11.49 7.05
CA GLN A 63 -13.61 -12.20 6.81
C GLN A 63 -14.62 -12.13 7.96
N ASN A 64 -14.20 -11.80 9.19
CA ASN A 64 -15.12 -11.51 10.29
C ASN A 64 -15.52 -10.02 10.28
N ARG A 65 -16.42 -9.65 9.36
CA ARG A 65 -17.08 -8.34 9.28
C ARG A 65 -18.21 -8.14 10.31
N PHE A 66 -18.55 -9.14 11.10
CA PHE A 66 -19.65 -9.01 12.06
C PHE A 66 -19.14 -8.45 13.39
N PRO A 67 -19.70 -7.30 13.85
CA PRO A 67 -19.30 -6.70 15.11
C PRO A 67 -19.74 -7.64 16.24
N PHE A 68 -18.75 -8.24 16.91
CA PHE A 68 -18.67 -8.65 18.33
C PHE A 68 -19.86 -9.26 19.08
N ILE A 69 -21.03 -9.53 18.48
CA ILE A 69 -22.20 -9.90 19.28
C ILE A 69 -22.37 -11.42 19.42
N PHE A 70 -21.73 -12.27 18.58
CA PHE A 70 -22.05 -13.71 18.60
C PHE A 70 -20.90 -14.71 18.42
N PHE A 71 -19.63 -14.30 18.52
CA PHE A 71 -18.53 -15.27 18.40
C PHE A 71 -17.83 -15.47 19.73
N ASN A 72 -17.75 -16.74 20.17
CA ASN A 72 -16.83 -17.14 21.24
C ASN A 72 -15.40 -16.76 20.84
N GLU A 73 -14.56 -16.36 21.80
CA GLU A 73 -13.18 -15.91 21.55
C GLU A 73 -12.37 -16.88 20.67
N ASP A 74 -12.66 -18.18 20.77
CA ASP A 74 -12.01 -19.22 19.98
C ASP A 74 -12.36 -19.15 18.48
N GLU A 75 -13.60 -18.83 18.12
CA GLU A 75 -14.01 -18.64 16.72
C GLU A 75 -13.43 -17.34 16.12
N ILE A 76 -13.21 -16.33 16.96
CA ILE A 76 -12.57 -15.07 16.56
C ILE A 76 -11.09 -15.28 16.20
N LYS A 77 -10.39 -16.18 16.91
CA LYS A 77 -8.99 -16.51 16.60
C LYS A 77 -8.83 -17.31 15.30
N MET A 78 -9.73 -18.25 15.00
CA MET A 78 -9.59 -19.14 13.84
C MET A 78 -9.64 -18.42 12.48
N ASN A 79 -10.33 -17.28 12.39
CA ASN A 79 -10.54 -16.57 11.12
C ASN A 79 -9.62 -15.36 10.87
N LYS A 80 -8.67 -15.07 11.78
CA LYS A 80 -7.71 -13.96 11.62
C LYS A 80 -6.37 -14.49 11.10
N GLY A 81 -6.29 -14.61 9.78
CA GLY A 81 -5.06 -14.95 9.09
C GLY A 81 -4.71 -13.93 8.01
N VAL A 82 -3.71 -14.28 7.22
CA VAL A 82 -3.28 -13.50 6.06
C VAL A 82 -3.48 -14.32 4.81
N THR A 83 -3.59 -13.63 3.68
CA THR A 83 -3.50 -14.26 2.38
C THR A 83 -2.18 -13.89 1.73
N VAL A 84 -1.45 -14.88 1.21
CA VAL A 84 -0.27 -14.70 0.37
C VAL A 84 -0.68 -15.12 -1.03
N ASN A 85 -0.78 -14.18 -1.97
CA ASN A 85 -1.27 -14.44 -3.33
C ASN A 85 -2.60 -15.23 -3.37
N LYS A 86 -3.52 -14.93 -2.44
CA LYS A 86 -4.83 -15.59 -2.21
C LYS A 86 -4.77 -16.89 -1.40
N LYS A 87 -3.59 -17.45 -1.12
CA LYS A 87 -3.45 -18.58 -0.20
C LYS A 87 -3.64 -18.10 1.24
N TYR A 88 -4.65 -18.60 1.92
CA TYR A 88 -4.83 -18.33 3.35
C TYR A 88 -3.73 -19.01 4.18
N CYS A 89 -3.18 -18.27 5.13
CA CYS A 89 -2.17 -18.73 6.08
C CYS A 89 -2.55 -18.23 7.47
N THR A 90 -2.51 -19.14 8.45
CA THR A 90 -2.43 -18.77 9.87
C THR A 90 -1.03 -18.23 10.16
N GLU A 91 -0.82 -17.63 11.34
CA GLU A 91 0.47 -17.03 11.71
C GLU A 91 1.63 -18.04 11.65
N HIS A 92 1.45 -19.24 12.20
CA HIS A 92 2.43 -20.32 12.10
C HIS A 92 2.71 -20.71 10.64
N LYS A 93 1.65 -20.94 9.85
CA LYS A 93 1.77 -21.38 8.45
C LYS A 93 2.34 -20.28 7.55
N PHE A 94 2.20 -19.01 7.92
CA PHE A 94 2.74 -17.88 7.17
C PHE A 94 4.26 -17.97 7.09
N TYR A 95 4.94 -18.21 8.22
CA TYR A 95 6.39 -18.42 8.24
C TYR A 95 6.82 -19.58 7.34
N GLU A 96 6.22 -20.75 7.55
CA GLU A 96 6.56 -21.97 6.80
C GLU A 96 6.33 -21.78 5.30
N HIS A 97 5.29 -21.05 4.94
CA HIS A 97 4.96 -20.76 3.55
C HIS A 97 5.98 -19.84 2.89
N LEU A 98 6.37 -18.73 3.53
CA LEU A 98 7.38 -17.84 2.94
C LEU A 98 8.74 -18.52 2.84
N LYS A 99 9.14 -19.27 3.87
CA LYS A 99 10.37 -20.06 3.87
C LYS A 99 10.39 -21.10 2.76
N PHE A 100 9.26 -21.78 2.54
CA PHE A 100 9.11 -22.73 1.45
C PHE A 100 9.28 -22.06 0.08
N LEU A 101 8.62 -20.93 -0.16
CA LEU A 101 8.72 -20.20 -1.42
C LEU A 101 10.18 -19.80 -1.71
N LYS A 102 10.89 -19.32 -0.69
CA LYS A 102 12.29 -18.92 -0.85
C LYS A 102 13.24 -20.09 -0.98
N THR A 103 13.23 -21.01 -0.02
CA THR A 103 14.27 -22.03 0.13
C THR A 103 14.08 -23.17 -0.86
N LEU A 104 12.84 -23.65 -0.99
CA LEU A 104 12.54 -24.83 -1.80
C LEU A 104 12.17 -24.46 -3.24
N CYS A 105 11.42 -23.37 -3.44
CA CYS A 105 11.06 -22.92 -4.77
C CYS A 105 12.03 -21.90 -5.38
N ASN A 106 12.96 -21.33 -4.61
CA ASN A 106 13.87 -20.28 -5.07
C ASN A 106 13.12 -19.11 -5.75
N VAL A 107 11.98 -18.73 -5.17
CA VAL A 107 11.18 -17.60 -5.67
C VAL A 107 12.00 -16.31 -5.56
N ARG A 108 11.96 -15.51 -6.64
CA ARG A 108 12.60 -14.20 -6.71
C ARG A 108 11.53 -13.14 -6.83
N VAL A 109 11.22 -12.49 -5.71
CA VAL A 109 10.22 -11.43 -5.67
C VAL A 109 10.74 -10.20 -6.43
N LYS A 110 9.94 -9.72 -7.38
CA LYS A 110 10.16 -8.45 -8.11
C LYS A 110 9.19 -7.37 -7.65
N LYS A 111 8.01 -7.76 -7.17
CA LYS A 111 6.95 -6.83 -6.73
C LYS A 111 6.38 -7.34 -5.41
N LEU A 112 6.40 -6.49 -4.39
CA LEU A 112 5.80 -6.78 -3.08
C LEU A 112 4.74 -5.73 -2.75
N GLU A 113 3.58 -6.19 -2.34
CA GLU A 113 2.48 -5.36 -1.89
C GLU A 113 1.91 -5.94 -0.59
N VAL A 114 1.92 -5.14 0.49
CA VAL A 114 1.38 -5.52 1.79
C VAL A 114 0.13 -4.68 2.08
N LYS A 115 -0.95 -5.30 2.56
CA LYS A 115 -2.23 -4.62 2.76
C LYS A 115 -2.83 -4.95 4.11
N LYS A 116 -3.27 -3.91 4.82
CA LYS A 116 -4.12 -4.02 6.02
C LYS A 116 -3.56 -4.90 7.13
N MET A 117 -2.26 -5.19 7.15
CA MET A 117 -1.67 -6.04 8.18
C MET A 117 -1.85 -5.46 9.58
N ASN A 118 -1.92 -4.13 9.69
CA ASN A 118 -2.21 -3.41 10.92
C ASN A 118 -3.61 -3.68 11.49
N SER A 119 -4.54 -4.30 10.75
CA SER A 119 -5.85 -4.70 11.30
C SER A 119 -5.79 -6.02 12.09
N LEU A 120 -4.69 -6.77 12.00
CA LEU A 120 -4.46 -8.01 12.73
C LEU A 120 -3.91 -7.72 14.14
N LYS A 121 -4.76 -7.24 15.04
CA LYS A 121 -4.37 -6.80 16.40
C LYS A 121 -3.60 -7.84 17.25
N HIS A 122 -3.76 -9.14 16.97
CA HIS A 122 -3.13 -10.21 17.75
C HIS A 122 -1.84 -10.74 17.12
N TRP A 123 -1.52 -10.32 15.90
CA TRP A 123 -0.31 -10.75 15.20
C TRP A 123 0.89 -9.93 15.67
N ASP A 124 2.04 -10.59 15.81
CA ASP A 124 3.30 -9.88 15.96
C ASP A 124 3.74 -9.29 14.62
N LEU A 125 3.36 -8.03 14.37
CA LEU A 125 3.70 -7.32 13.14
C LEU A 125 5.20 -7.08 12.99
N THR A 126 5.94 -7.01 14.10
CA THR A 126 7.40 -6.85 14.07
C THR A 126 8.05 -8.14 13.60
N ASN A 127 7.58 -9.29 14.10
CA ASN A 127 8.03 -10.59 13.63
C ASN A 127 7.60 -10.84 12.18
N ALA A 128 6.36 -10.48 11.81
CA ALA A 128 5.90 -10.57 10.42
C ALA A 128 6.78 -9.75 9.46
N HIS A 129 7.15 -8.52 9.86
CA HIS A 129 8.10 -7.69 9.13
C HIS A 129 9.45 -8.41 8.96
N LYS A 130 10.02 -8.92 10.06
CA LYS A 130 11.29 -9.64 10.04
C LYS A 130 11.25 -10.84 9.10
N ILE A 131 10.21 -11.66 9.18
CA ILE A 131 10.01 -12.85 8.33
C ILE A 131 9.93 -12.46 6.85
N ILE A 132 9.20 -11.39 6.51
CA ILE A 132 9.13 -10.92 5.11
C ILE A 132 10.52 -10.50 4.61
N MET A 133 11.28 -9.77 5.43
CA MET A 133 12.61 -9.31 5.05
C MET A 133 13.61 -10.46 4.91
N GLU A 134 13.67 -11.34 5.90
CA GLU A 134 14.70 -12.38 5.98
C GLU A 134 14.37 -13.61 5.13
N GLU A 135 13.11 -14.06 5.16
CA GLU A 135 12.72 -15.32 4.53
C GLU A 135 12.21 -15.09 3.11
N LEU A 136 11.34 -14.11 2.87
CA LEU A 136 10.77 -13.92 1.54
C LEU A 136 11.71 -13.14 0.60
N ILE A 137 12.15 -11.96 1.03
CA ILE A 137 13.08 -11.15 0.25
C ILE A 137 14.46 -11.80 0.24
N GLY A 138 14.92 -12.24 1.42
CA GLY A 138 16.22 -12.89 1.60
C GLY A 138 17.27 -11.92 2.10
N ASP A 139 18.53 -12.38 2.09
CA ASP A 139 19.65 -11.64 2.66
C ASP A 139 19.91 -10.32 1.93
N TYR A 140 19.25 -9.27 2.43
CA TYR A 140 19.33 -7.90 1.97
C TYR A 140 20.74 -7.29 2.15
N LYS A 141 21.65 -7.97 2.86
CA LYS A 141 23.07 -7.58 2.91
C LYS A 141 23.71 -7.66 1.53
N PHE A 142 23.22 -8.54 0.66
CA PHE A 142 23.64 -8.59 -0.73
C PHE A 142 22.81 -7.59 -1.55
N LEU A 143 23.43 -6.45 -1.87
CA LEU A 143 22.86 -5.39 -2.71
C LEU A 143 22.25 -5.90 -4.03
N GLU A 144 22.80 -7.00 -4.57
CA GLU A 144 22.27 -7.65 -5.78
C GLU A 144 20.85 -8.21 -5.63
N ILE A 145 20.43 -8.56 -4.41
CA ILE A 145 19.09 -9.10 -4.13
C ILE A 145 18.08 -7.94 -4.05
N CYS A 146 18.41 -6.89 -3.27
CA CYS A 146 17.56 -5.70 -3.14
C CYS A 146 17.31 -5.01 -4.49
N GLY A 147 18.32 -4.99 -5.37
CA GLY A 147 18.22 -4.38 -6.70
C GLY A 147 17.17 -5.01 -7.65
N ARG A 148 16.55 -6.13 -7.28
CA ARG A 148 15.56 -6.83 -8.11
C ARG A 148 14.11 -6.43 -7.81
N ILE A 149 13.85 -5.86 -6.63
CA ILE A 149 12.50 -5.43 -6.26
C ILE A 149 12.24 -4.08 -6.93
N THR A 150 11.33 -4.09 -7.91
CA THR A 150 10.94 -2.90 -8.66
C THR A 150 9.74 -2.18 -8.05
N GLU A 151 8.91 -2.91 -7.29
CA GLU A 151 7.71 -2.38 -6.63
C GLU A 151 7.68 -2.83 -5.16
N PHE A 152 7.57 -1.89 -4.23
CA PHE A 152 7.58 -2.15 -2.78
C PHE A 152 6.54 -1.27 -2.10
N ILE A 153 5.36 -1.85 -1.84
CA ILE A 153 4.16 -1.10 -1.47
C ILE A 153 3.56 -1.61 -0.14
N GLY A 154 3.09 -0.70 0.70
CA GLY A 154 2.26 -0.96 1.88
C GLY A 154 2.98 -1.50 3.11
N MET A 155 4.31 -1.40 3.14
CA MET A 155 5.12 -1.83 4.27
C MET A 155 4.99 -0.91 5.50
N ASP A 156 4.36 0.25 5.37
CA ASP A 156 3.94 1.09 6.50
C ASP A 156 2.97 0.36 7.44
N CYS A 157 2.23 -0.64 6.93
CA CYS A 157 1.35 -1.48 7.74
C CYS A 157 2.10 -2.34 8.78
N LEU A 158 3.39 -2.61 8.54
CA LEU A 158 4.24 -3.44 9.39
C LEU A 158 5.38 -2.65 10.04
N CYS A 159 5.84 -1.60 9.36
CA CYS A 159 6.93 -0.75 9.78
C CYS A 159 6.54 0.72 9.56
N PRO A 160 5.68 1.31 10.41
CA PRO A 160 5.07 2.62 10.12
C PRO A 160 6.07 3.76 9.87
N ARG A 161 7.16 3.80 10.64
CA ARG A 161 8.23 4.80 10.48
C ARG A 161 9.25 4.44 9.41
N GLY A 162 9.24 3.20 8.91
CA GLY A 162 10.33 2.64 8.13
C GLY A 162 11.53 2.23 8.99
N CYS A 163 12.41 1.46 8.40
CA CYS A 163 13.69 1.06 8.97
C CYS A 163 14.75 1.05 7.87
N LYS A 164 16.02 0.89 8.25
CA LYS A 164 17.15 0.78 7.32
C LYS A 164 16.90 -0.20 6.18
N HIS A 165 16.29 -1.35 6.45
CA HIS A 165 16.02 -2.36 5.43
C HIS A 165 14.94 -1.92 4.44
N CYS A 166 13.83 -1.35 4.93
CA CYS A 166 12.80 -0.76 4.06
C CYS A 166 13.39 0.32 3.16
N THR A 167 14.21 1.22 3.72
CA THR A 167 14.88 2.30 2.98
C THR A 167 15.80 1.75 1.89
N MET A 168 16.66 0.77 2.20
CA MET A 168 17.56 0.16 1.22
C MET A 168 16.82 -0.46 0.02
N ILE A 169 15.66 -1.07 0.26
CA ILE A 169 14.82 -1.62 -0.82
C ILE A 169 14.16 -0.48 -1.60
N ALA A 170 13.54 0.47 -0.90
CA ALA A 170 12.83 1.60 -1.49
C ALA A 170 13.72 2.45 -2.41
N GLU A 171 14.99 2.67 -2.05
CA GLU A 171 15.99 3.38 -2.86
C GLU A 171 16.17 2.79 -4.27
N LYS A 172 15.90 1.49 -4.45
CA LYS A 172 16.05 0.79 -5.75
C LYS A 172 14.74 0.62 -6.50
N CYS A 173 13.60 0.81 -5.85
CA CYS A 173 12.30 0.62 -6.47
C CYS A 173 11.95 1.74 -7.46
N GLN A 174 11.15 1.37 -8.46
CA GLN A 174 10.51 2.34 -9.37
C GLN A 174 9.16 2.78 -8.82
N LYS A 175 8.45 1.87 -8.14
CA LYS A 175 7.20 2.17 -7.43
C LYS A 175 7.36 1.91 -5.94
N TYR A 176 7.03 2.90 -5.13
CA TYR A 176 7.21 2.80 -3.69
C TYR A 176 6.12 3.54 -2.93
N GLY A 177 5.75 2.98 -1.78
CA GLY A 177 5.14 3.74 -0.70
C GLY A 177 4.05 2.97 0.05
N PRO A 178 3.39 3.57 1.05
CA PRO A 178 3.52 4.97 1.45
C PRO A 178 4.95 5.36 1.84
N LEU A 179 5.36 6.58 1.47
CA LEU A 179 6.65 7.14 1.87
C LEU A 179 6.77 7.10 3.40
N GLN A 180 7.83 6.46 3.88
CA GLN A 180 8.10 6.32 5.32
C GLN A 180 9.09 7.39 5.78
N PHE A 181 8.95 7.82 7.02
CA PHE A 181 9.81 8.86 7.62
C PHE A 181 11.31 8.53 7.50
N HIS A 182 11.70 7.29 7.80
CA HIS A 182 13.10 6.85 7.72
C HIS A 182 13.67 6.95 6.29
N MET A 183 12.84 6.80 5.25
CA MET A 183 13.28 7.02 3.86
C MET A 183 13.56 8.50 3.59
N MET A 184 12.86 9.42 4.25
CA MET A 184 13.12 10.85 4.08
C MET A 184 14.40 11.30 4.76
N THR A 185 14.68 10.78 5.96
CA THR A 185 15.81 11.25 6.78
C THR A 185 17.11 10.49 6.53
N GLU A 186 17.05 9.19 6.22
CA GLU A 186 18.23 8.31 6.16
C GLU A 186 18.55 7.82 4.74
N SER A 187 17.80 8.25 3.72
CA SER A 187 18.10 7.90 2.33
C SER A 187 19.47 8.42 1.95
N ARG A 188 20.28 7.56 1.33
CA ARG A 188 21.58 7.92 0.76
C ARG A 188 21.47 8.49 -0.65
N VAL A 189 20.29 8.36 -1.23
CA VAL A 189 19.99 8.86 -2.57
C VAL A 189 19.30 10.20 -2.43
N ASN A 190 19.99 11.28 -2.79
CA ASN A 190 19.47 12.64 -2.66
C ASN A 190 18.46 13.00 -3.77
N GLU A 191 18.64 12.45 -4.98
CA GLU A 191 17.86 12.78 -6.18
C GLU A 191 17.18 11.53 -6.76
N LYS A 192 16.34 10.89 -5.95
CA LYS A 192 15.61 9.70 -6.37
C LYS A 192 14.40 10.08 -7.22
N HIS A 193 14.34 9.54 -8.43
CA HIS A 193 13.14 9.58 -9.26
C HIS A 193 12.31 8.28 -9.12
N PHE A 194 11.01 8.42 -8.92
CA PHE A 194 10.03 7.33 -8.87
C PHE A 194 9.06 7.39 -10.05
N LYS A 195 8.79 6.25 -10.67
CA LYS A 195 7.69 6.15 -11.62
C LYS A 195 6.34 6.34 -10.92
N GLU A 196 6.23 5.85 -9.68
CA GLU A 196 5.04 6.01 -8.85
C GLU A 196 5.43 6.12 -7.39
N LEU A 197 5.00 7.18 -6.73
CA LEU A 197 5.24 7.40 -5.31
C LEU A 197 3.90 7.53 -4.59
N ILE A 198 3.74 6.77 -3.51
CA ILE A 198 2.56 6.85 -2.64
C ILE A 198 2.95 7.66 -1.41
N ILE A 199 2.16 8.67 -1.08
CA ILE A 199 2.25 9.40 0.19
C ILE A 199 0.91 9.29 0.92
N SER A 200 0.92 9.35 2.24
CA SER A 200 -0.32 9.40 3.02
C SER A 200 -0.42 10.68 3.82
N ASP A 201 -1.64 11.12 4.08
CA ASP A 201 -1.93 12.22 5.00
C ASP A 201 -1.30 12.04 6.39
N LYS A 202 -1.15 10.81 6.89
CA LYS A 202 -0.44 10.49 8.14
C LYS A 202 0.98 11.05 8.16
N LEU A 203 1.72 10.88 7.06
CA LEU A 203 3.08 11.42 6.95
C LEU A 203 3.05 12.95 6.97
N LEU A 204 2.09 13.55 6.25
CA LEU A 204 1.96 15.00 6.16
C LEU A 204 1.67 15.61 7.54
N HIS A 205 0.73 15.04 8.30
CA HIS A 205 0.45 15.43 9.69
C HIS A 205 1.65 15.24 10.59
N PHE A 206 2.35 14.10 10.48
CA PHE A 206 3.54 13.84 11.28
C PHE A 206 4.62 14.90 11.07
N ILE A 207 4.85 15.32 9.82
CA ILE A 207 5.79 16.40 9.50
C ILE A 207 5.29 17.74 10.04
N ALA A 208 3.99 18.04 9.88
CA ALA A 208 3.40 19.26 10.41
C ALA A 208 3.60 19.36 11.93
N ASP A 209 3.29 18.30 12.67
CA ASP A 209 3.44 18.22 14.12
C ASP A 209 4.91 18.38 14.54
N LEU A 210 5.84 17.67 13.89
CA LEU A 210 7.28 17.80 14.15
C LEU A 210 7.81 19.21 13.87
N SER A 211 7.27 19.87 12.85
CA SER A 211 7.67 21.22 12.47
C SER A 211 7.20 22.24 13.51
N ILE A 212 5.97 22.09 14.01
CA ILE A 212 5.42 22.94 15.08
C ILE A 212 6.19 22.76 16.39
N GLU A 213 6.48 21.51 16.78
CA GLU A 213 7.19 21.22 18.04
C GLU A 213 8.57 21.90 18.10
N LYS A 214 9.22 22.07 16.94
CA LYS A 214 10.57 22.61 16.84
C LYS A 214 10.63 24.11 16.53
N MET A 215 9.54 24.72 16.07
CA MET A 215 9.57 26.06 15.48
C MET A 215 8.51 26.98 16.09
N GLU A 216 8.92 28.19 16.44
CA GLU A 216 8.04 29.15 17.13
C GLU A 216 7.14 29.96 16.17
N THR A 217 7.56 30.12 14.91
CA THR A 217 6.84 30.96 13.93
C THR A 217 6.38 30.18 12.71
N SER A 218 5.28 30.62 12.07
CA SER A 218 4.76 29.99 10.85
C SER A 218 5.78 29.93 9.70
N GLN A 219 6.57 30.99 9.51
CA GLN A 219 7.63 31.01 8.48
C GLN A 219 8.74 29.99 8.78
N SER A 220 9.14 29.86 10.04
CA SER A 220 10.12 28.84 10.45
C SER A 220 9.60 27.40 10.28
N VAL A 221 8.29 27.17 10.49
CA VAL A 221 7.64 25.88 10.24
C VAL A 221 7.73 25.49 8.76
N LEU A 222 7.40 26.42 7.85
CA LEU A 222 7.48 26.15 6.41
C LEU A 222 8.92 25.93 5.95
N LYS A 223 9.86 26.73 6.45
CA LYS A 223 11.28 26.54 6.16
C LYS A 223 11.77 25.18 6.65
N TYR A 224 11.38 24.78 7.87
CA TYR A 224 11.74 23.47 8.41
C TYR A 224 11.17 22.34 7.56
N ALA A 225 9.89 22.40 7.20
CA ALA A 225 9.27 21.42 6.31
C ALA A 225 9.97 21.38 4.94
N HIS A 226 10.33 22.54 4.39
CA HIS A 226 11.09 22.62 3.15
C HIS A 226 12.43 21.90 3.24
N ASP A 227 13.24 22.20 4.25
CA ASP A 227 14.56 21.59 4.42
C ASP A 227 14.45 20.09 4.72
N PHE A 228 13.35 19.68 5.35
CA PHE A 228 13.08 18.30 5.76
C PHE A 228 12.62 17.38 4.63
N ILE A 229 11.82 17.88 3.67
CA ILE A 229 11.31 17.07 2.57
C ILE A 229 12.45 16.80 1.56
N PRO A 230 12.75 15.55 1.21
CA PRO A 230 13.84 15.23 0.30
C PRO A 230 13.54 15.69 -1.13
N SER A 231 14.60 15.90 -1.92
CA SER A 231 14.51 16.34 -3.34
C SER A 231 14.13 15.22 -4.31
N PHE A 232 13.26 14.30 -3.88
CA PHE A 232 12.75 13.24 -4.73
C PHE A 232 11.85 13.82 -5.82
N THR A 233 11.74 13.11 -6.94
CA THR A 233 10.78 13.43 -8.00
C THR A 233 9.94 12.21 -8.35
N CYS A 234 8.78 12.41 -8.98
CA CYS A 234 7.98 11.29 -9.47
C CYS A 234 7.14 11.61 -10.71
N ASP A 235 6.80 10.59 -11.50
CA ASP A 235 5.84 10.74 -12.61
C ASP A 235 4.39 10.75 -12.10
N HIS A 236 4.06 9.78 -11.25
CA HIS A 236 2.73 9.60 -10.69
C HIS A 236 2.76 9.64 -9.16
N LEU A 237 1.98 10.55 -8.57
CA LEU A 237 1.81 10.66 -7.13
C LEU A 237 0.44 10.13 -6.71
N ILE A 238 0.42 9.18 -5.78
CA ILE A 238 -0.82 8.72 -5.13
C ILE A 238 -0.87 9.30 -3.72
N LEU A 239 -1.82 10.19 -3.46
CA LEU A 239 -2.10 10.73 -2.14
C LEU A 239 -3.23 9.92 -1.47
N VAL A 240 -2.88 9.16 -0.45
CA VAL A 240 -3.82 8.37 0.34
C VAL A 240 -4.39 9.22 1.47
N LEU A 241 -5.71 9.45 1.41
CA LEU A 241 -6.49 10.19 2.38
C LEU A 241 -7.29 9.21 3.23
N HIS A 242 -7.03 9.23 4.52
CA HIS A 242 -7.62 8.29 5.45
C HIS A 242 -8.87 8.87 6.14
N LYS A 243 -9.82 7.99 6.46
CA LYS A 243 -11.00 8.26 7.31
C LYS A 243 -11.06 7.25 8.45
N PRO A 244 -11.35 7.68 9.69
CA PRO A 244 -11.66 6.74 10.78
C PRO A 244 -12.93 5.94 10.47
N LYS A 245 -12.98 4.68 10.92
CA LYS A 245 -14.08 3.73 10.62
C LYS A 245 -15.32 3.98 11.49
N HIS A 246 -15.15 4.43 12.73
CA HIS A 246 -16.24 4.67 13.67
C HIS A 246 -16.41 6.17 13.98
N ARG A 247 -17.58 6.72 13.62
CA ARG A 247 -17.99 8.10 13.99
C ARG A 247 -18.37 8.25 15.46
N PHE A 248 -18.52 7.16 16.21
CA PHE A 248 -19.16 7.20 17.53
C PHE A 248 -18.52 8.17 18.53
N PHE A 249 -17.25 8.53 18.35
CA PHE A 249 -16.56 9.49 19.22
C PHE A 249 -16.36 10.89 18.64
N MET A 250 -16.78 11.13 17.39
CA MET A 250 -16.43 12.33 16.66
C MET A 250 -17.72 13.00 16.18
N ARG A 251 -18.06 14.15 16.79
CA ARG A 251 -19.16 15.04 16.36
C ARG A 251 -19.16 15.14 14.83
N GLU A 252 -20.35 15.09 14.22
CA GLU A 252 -20.64 14.78 12.81
C GLU A 252 -19.78 15.46 11.72
N ASN A 253 -19.04 16.52 12.02
CA ASN A 253 -18.18 17.24 11.06
C ASN A 253 -16.68 17.18 11.36
N SER A 254 -16.25 16.48 12.42
CA SER A 254 -14.88 16.58 12.90
C SER A 254 -13.94 15.55 12.23
N ARG A 255 -13.05 16.05 11.36
CA ARG A 255 -11.76 15.44 10.93
C ARG A 255 -11.78 14.50 9.72
N ILE A 256 -12.79 14.55 8.86
CA ILE A 256 -12.80 13.75 7.63
C ILE A 256 -11.76 14.31 6.64
N HIS A 257 -10.75 13.50 6.30
CA HIS A 257 -9.71 13.78 5.28
C HIS A 257 -8.97 15.11 5.47
N THR A 258 -8.57 15.52 6.67
CA THR A 258 -7.75 16.73 6.84
C THR A 258 -6.35 16.52 6.26
N VAL A 259 -5.80 17.51 5.56
CA VAL A 259 -4.40 17.50 5.06
C VAL A 259 -3.73 18.82 5.43
N PRO A 260 -2.53 18.82 6.03
CA PRO A 260 -1.80 20.07 6.29
C PRO A 260 -1.32 20.61 4.94
N ARG A 261 -2.06 21.60 4.47
CA ARG A 261 -2.03 22.08 3.10
C ARG A 261 -0.64 22.58 2.69
N GLU A 262 -0.01 23.38 3.53
CA GLU A 262 1.29 23.98 3.24
C GLU A 262 2.38 22.90 3.13
N ILE A 263 2.31 21.86 3.96
CA ILE A 263 3.21 20.71 3.89
C ILE A 263 2.99 19.93 2.59
N LEU A 264 1.72 19.69 2.21
CA LEU A 264 1.40 19.06 0.94
C LEU A 264 2.01 19.84 -0.23
N PHE A 265 1.98 21.17 -0.23
CA PHE A 265 2.57 21.96 -1.33
C PHE A 265 4.08 21.88 -1.39
N GLU A 266 4.77 21.86 -0.26
CA GLU A 266 6.21 21.62 -0.29
C GLU A 266 6.54 20.24 -0.88
N PHE A 267 5.71 19.22 -0.62
CA PHE A 267 5.81 17.94 -1.32
C PHE A 267 5.57 18.09 -2.82
N LEU A 268 4.48 18.72 -3.26
CA LEU A 268 4.18 18.86 -4.69
C LEU A 268 5.29 19.62 -5.43
N ARG A 269 5.84 20.67 -4.81
CA ARG A 269 6.92 21.49 -5.39
C ARG A 269 8.22 20.71 -5.55
N LYS A 270 8.58 19.86 -4.59
CA LYS A 270 9.79 19.02 -4.69
C LYS A 270 9.58 17.80 -5.59
N LEU A 271 8.46 17.09 -5.40
CA LEU A 271 8.14 15.87 -6.13
C LEU A 271 7.86 16.10 -7.61
N LYS A 272 7.35 17.29 -7.98
CA LYS A 272 7.01 17.68 -9.35
C LYS A 272 6.22 16.60 -10.12
N PRO A 273 5.12 16.06 -9.55
CA PRO A 273 4.40 14.97 -10.18
C PRO A 273 3.76 15.41 -11.49
N ILE A 274 3.83 14.55 -12.52
CA ILE A 274 3.14 14.76 -13.79
C ILE A 274 1.64 14.50 -13.63
N SER A 275 1.26 13.54 -12.78
CA SER A 275 -0.13 13.15 -12.52
C SER A 275 -0.38 12.82 -11.06
N ILE A 276 -1.61 13.03 -10.59
CA ILE A 276 -2.00 12.80 -9.20
C ILE A 276 -3.21 11.87 -9.15
N GLU A 277 -3.17 10.87 -8.25
CA GLU A 277 -4.33 10.11 -7.80
C GLU A 277 -4.65 10.44 -6.34
N LEU A 278 -5.89 10.82 -6.07
CA LEU A 278 -6.43 10.91 -4.72
C LEU A 278 -7.12 9.60 -4.38
N LYS A 279 -6.58 8.86 -3.42
CA LYS A 279 -7.12 7.57 -3.00
C LYS A 279 -7.67 7.68 -1.59
N PHE A 280 -8.93 7.31 -1.43
CA PHE A 280 -9.60 7.36 -0.12
C PHE A 280 -9.58 5.97 0.53
N GLU A 281 -9.19 5.89 1.80
CA GLU A 281 -9.13 4.63 2.55
C GLU A 281 -9.72 4.79 3.95
N THR A 282 -10.42 3.75 4.43
CA THR A 282 -10.93 3.70 5.81
C THR A 282 -9.94 2.94 6.69
N ILE A 283 -9.50 3.55 7.78
CA ILE A 283 -8.64 2.89 8.78
C ILE A 283 -9.52 2.44 9.95
N SER A 284 -9.23 1.27 10.53
CA SER A 284 -9.70 0.91 11.87
C SER A 284 -9.27 1.94 12.93
N ASP A 285 -10.15 2.27 13.85
CA ASP A 285 -10.03 3.39 14.82
C ASP A 285 -8.88 3.28 15.85
N ASP A 286 -8.09 2.20 15.81
CA ASP A 286 -7.09 1.87 16.82
C ASP A 286 -5.69 2.42 16.55
N ILE A 287 -5.44 3.08 15.43
CA ILE A 287 -4.23 3.88 15.37
C ILE A 287 -4.51 5.07 16.28
N ASN A 288 -3.79 5.12 17.41
CA ASN A 288 -3.60 6.29 18.26
C ASN A 288 -3.25 7.51 17.40
N LEU A 289 -4.26 8.05 16.74
CA LEU A 289 -4.34 9.38 16.20
C LEU A 289 -4.44 10.25 17.44
N HIS A 290 -3.34 10.31 18.19
CA HIS A 290 -2.88 11.52 18.83
C HIS A 290 -2.64 12.54 17.70
N LEU A 291 -3.70 12.90 16.96
CA LEU A 291 -3.80 14.14 16.22
C LEU A 291 -3.84 15.20 17.30
N THR A 292 -2.64 15.49 17.81
CA THR A 292 -2.37 16.45 18.85
C THR A 292 -2.99 17.80 18.47
N HIS A 293 -3.36 18.53 19.51
CA HIS A 293 -4.36 19.60 19.54
C HIS A 293 -3.99 20.90 18.79
N PHE A 294 -3.18 20.86 17.74
CA PHE A 294 -2.66 22.09 17.16
C PHE A 294 -3.51 22.62 15.98
N ASN A 295 -3.88 23.88 16.14
CA ASN A 295 -4.60 24.76 15.24
C ASN A 295 -3.74 25.13 14.02
N TYR A 296 -3.37 24.16 13.19
CA TYR A 296 -3.42 24.52 11.77
C TYR A 296 -4.85 25.01 11.51
N HIS A 297 -5.03 26.00 10.63
CA HIS A 297 -6.33 26.17 9.98
C HIS A 297 -6.61 24.83 9.31
N ARG A 298 -7.27 23.92 10.05
CA ARG A 298 -7.53 22.54 9.68
C ARG A 298 -8.56 22.62 8.58
N GLY A 299 -8.13 23.02 7.40
CA GLY A 299 -8.88 22.84 6.19
C GLY A 299 -9.07 21.34 6.09
N HIS A 300 -10.28 20.87 6.42
CA HIS A 300 -10.72 19.57 5.91
C HIS A 300 -10.42 19.59 4.43
N PHE A 301 -9.96 18.48 3.83
CA PHE A 301 -9.81 18.47 2.37
C PHE A 301 -11.08 18.96 1.68
N ASN A 302 -12.25 18.82 2.32
CA ASN A 302 -13.55 19.33 1.89
C ASN A 302 -13.94 20.75 2.36
N ASP A 303 -13.25 21.32 3.34
CA ASP A 303 -13.51 22.66 3.92
C ASP A 303 -12.25 23.55 3.86
N LEU A 304 -11.42 23.38 2.83
CA LEU A 304 -10.32 24.31 2.57
C LEU A 304 -10.92 25.67 2.21
N ASP A 305 -10.76 26.66 3.09
CA ASP A 305 -11.11 28.03 2.77
C ASP A 305 -10.06 28.61 1.81
N PHE A 306 -10.49 28.84 0.56
CA PHE A 306 -9.66 29.42 -0.49
C PHE A 306 -9.87 30.94 -0.64
N TYR A 307 -10.80 31.55 0.11
CA TYR A 307 -11.16 32.95 -0.09
C TYR A 307 -10.19 33.95 0.55
N GLY A 308 -9.43 33.53 1.58
CA GLY A 308 -8.56 34.42 2.36
C GLY A 308 -7.06 34.30 2.13
N LEU A 309 -6.60 33.36 1.29
CA LEU A 309 -5.18 33.10 1.11
C LEU A 309 -4.79 33.35 -0.34
N GLU A 310 -3.75 34.17 -0.52
CA GLU A 310 -3.15 34.48 -1.80
C GLU A 310 -2.96 33.16 -2.58
N ARG A 311 -3.66 33.03 -3.70
CA ARG A 311 -3.51 31.90 -4.64
C ARG A 311 -2.13 31.89 -5.29
N GLU A 312 -1.28 32.84 -4.94
CA GLU A 312 0.05 33.06 -5.49
C GLU A 312 0.94 31.86 -5.13
N GLY A 313 1.24 31.05 -6.14
CA GLY A 313 1.99 29.79 -6.01
C GLY A 313 1.19 28.54 -6.43
N PHE A 314 -0.15 28.58 -6.37
CA PHE A 314 -0.98 27.44 -6.81
C PHE A 314 -1.14 27.39 -8.33
N GLN A 315 -1.19 28.55 -8.97
CA GLN A 315 -1.48 28.66 -10.41
C GLN A 315 -0.37 28.06 -11.28
N ASP A 316 0.84 27.90 -10.72
CA ASP A 316 1.99 27.36 -11.43
C ASP A 316 2.02 25.82 -11.46
N LEU A 317 1.23 25.16 -10.61
CA LEU A 317 1.13 23.70 -10.56
C LEU A 317 0.14 23.20 -11.62
N ASN A 318 0.66 22.90 -12.82
CA ASN A 318 -0.12 22.29 -13.90
C ASN A 318 0.09 20.78 -13.95
N PHE A 319 -0.94 20.01 -13.57
CA PHE A 319 -0.92 18.56 -13.64
C PHE A 319 -1.51 18.06 -14.95
N SER A 320 -0.90 17.05 -15.56
CA SER A 320 -1.40 16.44 -16.81
C SER A 320 -2.73 15.71 -16.62
N SER A 321 -2.98 15.17 -15.42
CA SER A 321 -4.23 14.52 -15.05
C SER A 321 -4.40 14.40 -13.53
N LEU A 322 -5.66 14.44 -13.10
CA LEU A 322 -6.11 14.17 -11.74
C LEU A 322 -7.08 12.99 -11.75
N HIS A 323 -6.81 11.97 -10.93
CA HIS A 323 -7.72 10.85 -10.71
C HIS A 323 -8.24 10.86 -9.27
N ILE A 324 -9.53 11.04 -9.08
CA ILE A 324 -10.19 10.93 -7.78
C ILE A 324 -10.76 9.51 -7.63
N ASN A 325 -10.09 8.68 -6.83
CA ASN A 325 -10.41 7.28 -6.59
C ASN A 325 -11.15 7.09 -5.26
N MET A 326 -12.48 7.12 -5.35
CA MET A 326 -13.42 6.98 -4.24
C MET A 326 -14.02 5.57 -4.17
N THR A 327 -13.37 4.57 -4.76
CA THR A 327 -13.86 3.18 -4.77
C THR A 327 -14.02 2.60 -3.37
N ASN A 328 -13.31 3.10 -2.35
CA ASN A 328 -13.47 2.65 -0.97
C ASN A 328 -14.30 3.59 -0.09
N VAL A 329 -14.89 4.66 -0.64
CA VAL A 329 -15.73 5.59 0.14
C VAL A 329 -17.11 4.97 0.29
N VAL A 330 -17.54 4.75 1.53
CA VAL A 330 -18.89 4.27 1.83
C VAL A 330 -19.87 5.42 1.60
N LYS A 331 -20.91 5.14 0.79
CA LYS A 331 -21.97 6.04 0.29
C LYS A 331 -22.43 7.11 1.29
N GLU A 332 -21.92 8.32 1.16
CA GLU A 332 -22.63 9.54 1.58
C GLU A 332 -22.57 10.55 0.42
N GLU A 333 -23.67 10.68 -0.31
CA GLU A 333 -23.77 11.50 -1.53
C GLU A 333 -23.35 12.97 -1.31
N VAL A 334 -23.47 13.46 -0.08
CA VAL A 334 -23.18 14.86 0.31
C VAL A 334 -21.67 15.18 0.27
N GLU A 335 -20.79 14.19 0.41
CA GLU A 335 -19.33 14.45 0.47
C GLU A 335 -18.69 14.56 -0.92
N TYR A 336 -19.25 13.92 -1.96
CA TYR A 336 -18.59 13.82 -3.27
C TYR A 336 -18.39 15.16 -3.97
N GLY A 337 -19.42 16.01 -4.00
CA GLY A 337 -19.33 17.33 -4.65
C GLY A 337 -18.25 18.20 -4.02
N ARG A 338 -18.12 18.17 -2.68
CA ARG A 338 -17.10 18.93 -1.94
C ARG A 338 -15.71 18.37 -2.20
N ILE A 339 -15.53 17.05 -2.15
CA ILE A 339 -14.26 16.38 -2.47
C ILE A 339 -13.79 16.78 -3.88
N ILE A 340 -14.69 16.67 -4.87
CA ILE A 340 -14.36 16.99 -6.27
C ILE A 340 -13.98 18.47 -6.41
N ASN A 341 -14.76 19.37 -5.83
CA ASN A 341 -14.50 20.81 -5.92
C ASN A 341 -13.16 21.17 -5.27
N CYS A 342 -12.88 20.66 -4.08
CA CYS A 342 -11.61 20.96 -3.40
C CYS A 342 -10.42 20.33 -4.11
N ALA A 343 -10.57 19.11 -4.65
CA ALA A 343 -9.55 18.48 -5.46
C ALA A 343 -9.23 19.29 -6.72
N ARG A 344 -10.24 19.84 -7.40
CA ARG A 344 -10.03 20.71 -8.57
C ARG A 344 -9.32 22.02 -8.22
N LEU A 345 -9.57 22.55 -7.04
CA LEU A 345 -8.93 23.79 -6.56
C LEU A 345 -7.48 23.54 -6.15
N LEU A 346 -7.18 22.41 -5.51
CA LEU A 346 -5.83 22.03 -5.09
C LEU A 346 -4.96 21.53 -6.24
N PHE A 347 -5.56 20.84 -7.20
CA PHE A 347 -4.85 20.18 -8.30
C PHE A 347 -5.45 20.60 -9.65
N PRO A 348 -5.17 21.84 -10.11
CA PRO A 348 -5.65 22.32 -11.40
C PRO A 348 -5.21 21.39 -12.54
N THR A 349 -6.17 20.95 -13.35
CA THR A 349 -5.91 20.12 -14.53
C THR A 349 -7.08 20.16 -15.51
N ALA A 350 -6.81 19.94 -16.79
CA ALA A 350 -7.82 19.73 -17.83
C ALA A 350 -8.30 18.28 -17.93
N LYS A 351 -7.61 17.30 -17.29
CA LYS A 351 -7.99 15.88 -17.39
C LYS A 351 -8.36 15.33 -16.03
N LEU A 352 -9.65 15.38 -15.73
CA LEU A 352 -10.20 14.80 -14.50
C LEU A 352 -10.80 13.42 -14.77
N LYS A 353 -10.43 12.43 -13.96
CA LYS A 353 -11.02 11.10 -13.90
C LYS A 353 -11.59 10.85 -12.51
N ILE A 354 -12.77 10.27 -12.42
CA ILE A 354 -13.42 9.91 -11.16
C ILE A 354 -13.73 8.40 -11.16
N SER A 355 -13.50 7.71 -10.04
CA SER A 355 -13.87 6.30 -9.85
C SER A 355 -14.60 6.10 -8.52
N SER A 356 -15.75 5.41 -8.52
CA SER A 356 -16.55 5.13 -7.31
C SER A 356 -17.26 3.78 -7.40
N LEU A 357 -17.59 3.17 -6.25
CA LEU A 357 -18.31 1.90 -6.14
C LEU A 357 -19.79 2.17 -5.82
N GLY A 358 -20.61 2.32 -6.86
CA GLY A 358 -22.08 2.30 -6.75
C GLY A 358 -22.81 3.57 -7.22
N ILE A 359 -23.66 3.39 -8.24
CA ILE A 359 -24.96 4.05 -8.49
C ILE A 359 -24.95 5.57 -8.19
N PHE A 360 -24.36 6.43 -9.02
CA PHE A 360 -25.13 7.24 -10.00
C PHE A 360 -24.35 7.52 -11.29
N LEU A 361 -23.16 6.96 -11.41
CA LEU A 361 -22.34 7.05 -12.61
C LEU A 361 -22.05 5.61 -13.04
N GLN A 362 -22.89 5.06 -13.92
CA GLN A 362 -22.74 3.73 -14.53
C GLN A 362 -21.34 3.55 -15.13
N ARG A 363 -20.31 3.21 -14.35
CA ARG A 363 -18.93 3.00 -14.84
C ARG A 363 -18.46 4.02 -15.91
N LYS A 364 -19.05 5.22 -15.94
CA LYS A 364 -18.66 6.26 -16.86
C LYS A 364 -17.49 6.89 -16.17
N VAL A 365 -16.31 6.53 -16.66
CA VAL A 365 -15.16 7.42 -16.62
C VAL A 365 -15.67 8.74 -17.20
N ILE A 366 -16.13 9.64 -16.34
CA ILE A 366 -16.40 11.01 -16.77
C ILE A 366 -15.02 11.62 -16.92
N LEU A 367 -14.54 11.65 -18.16
CA LEU A 367 -13.53 12.61 -18.58
C LEU A 367 -14.26 13.94 -18.68
N LEU A 368 -14.10 14.79 -17.67
CA LEU A 368 -14.40 16.21 -17.81
C LEU A 368 -13.14 16.81 -18.45
N THR A 369 -13.21 17.11 -19.75
CA THR A 369 -12.23 17.92 -20.48
C THR A 369 -12.50 19.39 -20.28
#